data_AF-A0A2E0BNQ9-F1
#
_entry.id   AF-A0A2E0BNQ9-F1
#
_cell.length_a   1.000
_cell.length_b   1.000
_cell.length_c   1.000
_cell.angle_alpha   90.00
_cell.angle_beta   90.00
_cell.angle_gamma   90.00
#
_symmetry.space_group_name_H-M   'P 1'
#
loop_
_entity.id
_entity.type
_entity.pdbx_description
1 polymer ?
#
loop_
_entity_poly.entity_id
_entity_poly.type
_entity_poly.pdbx_seq_one_letter_code
_entity_poly.pdbx_strand_id
1 'polypeptide(L)'
;MQYFLKHCIFICSIVTSKTSNQNWVNFFSRFEQENKGFVSDLSNKHPELTHSQFRVCIYLRSGYDAKSIASELDLSIRSVESHCFRIRKKFDLNHTINLATYLYSIC
;
A
#
# COMPACT_ATOMS: atom_id res chain seq x y z
N MET A 1 7.02 14.16 18.43
CA MET A 1 6.06 15.04 17.70
C MET A 1 6.34 15.19 16.19
N GLN A 2 7.40 14.60 15.63
CA GLN A 2 7.79 14.76 14.22
C GLN A 2 7.06 13.81 13.22
N TYR A 3 6.44 12.74 13.72
CA TYR A 3 5.80 11.70 12.90
C TYR A 3 4.40 12.08 12.39
N PHE A 4 3.61 12.81 13.19
CA PHE A 4 2.24 13.23 12.83
C PHE A 4 2.21 14.17 11.61
N LEU A 5 3.17 15.09 11.51
CA LEU A 5 3.27 16.03 10.38
C LEU A 5 3.72 15.34 9.08
N LYS A 6 4.65 14.37 9.15
CA LYS A 6 4.97 13.53 7.98
C LYS A 6 3.75 12.73 7.53
N HIS A 7 2.97 12.21 8.48
CA HIS A 7 1.81 11.36 8.21
C HIS A 7 0.67 12.10 7.48
N CYS A 8 0.32 13.32 7.91
CA CYS A 8 -0.67 14.14 7.18
C CYS A 8 -0.20 14.54 5.77
N ILE A 9 1.08 14.87 5.59
CA ILE A 9 1.65 15.19 4.26
C ILE A 9 1.70 13.94 3.36
N PHE A 10 1.95 12.77 3.96
CA PHE A 10 2.05 11.50 3.26
C PHE A 10 0.68 10.99 2.78
N ILE A 11 -0.34 11.00 3.64
CA ILE A 11 -1.72 10.69 3.25
C ILE A 11 -2.22 11.68 2.19
N CYS A 12 -1.94 12.97 2.38
CA CYS A 12 -2.24 13.99 1.38
C CYS A 12 -1.57 13.66 0.05
N SER A 13 -0.31 13.21 0.01
CA SER A 13 0.37 12.85 -1.24
C SER A 13 -0.13 11.53 -1.87
N ILE A 14 -0.58 10.56 -1.06
CA ILE A 14 -1.24 9.33 -1.54
C ILE A 14 -2.58 9.63 -2.23
N VAL A 15 -3.34 10.55 -1.66
CA VAL A 15 -4.69 10.94 -2.13
C VAL A 15 -4.62 12.00 -3.24
N THR A 16 -3.63 12.89 -3.21
CA THR A 16 -3.51 14.03 -4.13
C THR A 16 -2.55 13.72 -5.28
N SER A 17 -2.85 12.74 -6.12
CA SER A 17 -2.28 12.71 -7.46
C SER A 17 -2.97 13.80 -8.29
N LYS A 18 -2.20 14.64 -8.99
CA LYS A 18 -2.63 15.74 -9.90
C LYS A 18 -3.61 15.36 -11.02
N THR A 19 -4.12 14.14 -11.01
CA THR A 19 -5.15 13.58 -11.89
C THR A 19 -6.11 12.78 -11.00
N SER A 20 -7.34 13.28 -10.86
CA SER A 20 -8.43 12.70 -10.07
C SER A 20 -8.80 11.30 -10.56
N ASN A 21 -8.22 10.24 -9.99
CA ASN A 21 -8.84 8.92 -10.04
C ASN A 21 -9.81 8.80 -8.86
N GLN A 22 -11.05 9.27 -9.06
CA GLN A 22 -12.11 9.23 -8.06
C GLN A 22 -12.34 7.82 -7.50
N ASN A 23 -12.07 6.78 -8.30
CA ASN A 23 -12.18 5.39 -7.85
C ASN A 23 -11.16 5.07 -6.75
N TRP A 24 -9.91 5.54 -6.89
CA TRP A 24 -8.88 5.38 -5.85
C TRP A 24 -9.28 6.07 -4.55
N VAL A 25 -9.75 7.31 -4.63
CA VAL A 25 -10.14 8.09 -3.44
C VAL A 25 -11.30 7.41 -2.70
N ASN A 26 -12.32 6.96 -3.43
CA ASN A 26 -13.46 6.26 -2.86
C ASN A 26 -13.06 4.91 -2.25
N PHE A 27 -12.22 4.14 -2.93
CA PHE A 27 -11.67 2.89 -2.43
C PHE A 27 -10.86 3.12 -1.15
N PHE A 28 -9.94 4.07 -1.16
CA PHE A 28 -9.05 4.34 -0.02
C PHE A 28 -9.83 4.83 1.20
N SER A 29 -10.84 5.68 1.02
CA SER A 29 -11.72 6.13 2.11
C SER A 29 -12.44 4.95 2.78
N ARG A 30 -12.99 4.01 2.00
CA ARG A 30 -13.60 2.79 2.53
C ARG A 30 -12.58 1.90 3.24
N PHE A 31 -11.41 1.72 2.61
CA PHE A 31 -10.32 0.94 3.17
C PHE A 31 -9.87 1.48 4.54
N GLU A 32 -9.70 2.80 4.68
CA GLU A 32 -9.29 3.43 5.93
C GLU A 32 -10.35 3.31 7.04
N GLN A 33 -11.63 3.32 6.67
CA GLN A 33 -12.72 3.09 7.61
C GLN A 33 -12.72 1.65 8.16
N GLU A 34 -12.41 0.67 7.30
CA GLU A 34 -12.34 -0.75 7.65
C GLU A 34 -11.00 -1.15 8.32
N ASN A 35 -9.90 -0.49 7.95
CA ASN A 35 -8.53 -0.80 8.36
C ASN A 35 -7.88 0.41 9.04
N LYS A 36 -8.54 0.95 10.06
CA LYS A 36 -8.06 2.11 10.82
C LYS A 36 -6.65 1.86 11.36
N GLY A 37 -5.75 2.83 11.20
CA GLY A 37 -4.37 2.75 11.69
C GLY A 37 -3.39 2.06 10.75
N PHE A 38 -3.83 1.14 9.90
CA PHE A 38 -2.94 0.35 9.03
C PHE A 38 -1.97 1.20 8.20
N VAL A 39 -2.45 2.26 7.55
CA VAL A 39 -1.60 3.12 6.72
C VAL A 39 -0.55 3.83 7.56
N SER A 40 -0.91 4.26 8.77
CA SER A 40 0.00 4.83 9.76
C SER A 40 1.06 3.84 10.16
N ASP A 41 0.67 2.64 10.56
CA ASP A 41 1.59 1.62 11.07
C ASP A 41 2.51 1.11 9.96
N LEU A 42 1.99 0.92 8.75
CA LEU A 42 2.78 0.57 7.58
C LEU A 42 3.80 1.67 7.27
N SER A 43 3.42 2.94 7.34
CA SER A 43 4.33 4.07 7.10
C SER A 43 5.39 4.25 8.19
N ASN A 44 5.04 3.92 9.43
CA ASN A 44 5.97 3.99 10.56
C ASN A 44 6.97 2.83 10.52
N LYS A 45 6.51 1.61 10.18
CA LYS A 45 7.37 0.43 10.06
C LYS A 45 8.27 0.48 8.83
N HIS A 46 7.76 0.99 7.70
CA HIS A 46 8.45 0.97 6.40
C HIS A 46 8.43 2.35 5.72
N PRO A 47 9.16 3.34 6.27
CA PRO A 47 9.18 4.71 5.75
C PRO A 47 9.85 4.84 4.37
N GLU A 48 10.58 3.83 3.91
CA GLU A 48 11.29 3.80 2.63
C GLU A 48 10.42 3.35 1.44
N LEU A 49 9.15 3.02 1.69
CA LEU A 49 8.18 2.67 0.65
C LEU A 49 7.80 3.88 -0.20
N THR A 50 7.70 3.68 -1.51
CA THR A 50 7.17 4.70 -2.42
C THR A 50 5.65 4.69 -2.45
N HIS A 51 5.03 5.79 -2.90
CA HIS A 51 3.57 5.90 -3.05
C HIS A 51 2.96 4.74 -3.84
N SER A 52 3.58 4.34 -4.97
CA SER A 52 3.10 3.20 -5.77
C SER A 52 3.16 1.88 -4.99
N GLN A 53 4.19 1.69 -4.17
CA GLN A 53 4.31 0.49 -3.34
C GLN A 53 3.25 0.46 -2.23
N PHE A 54 2.93 1.61 -1.64
CA PHE A 54 1.81 1.72 -0.69
C PHE A 54 0.49 1.32 -1.32
N ARG A 55 0.19 1.80 -2.54
CA ARG A 55 -1.05 1.41 -3.23
C ARG A 55 -1.13 -0.09 -3.41
N VAL A 56 -0.04 -0.73 -3.85
CA VAL A 56 0.03 -2.20 -3.96
C VAL A 56 -0.23 -2.88 -2.63
N CYS A 57 0.40 -2.43 -1.53
CA CYS A 57 0.18 -2.99 -0.19
C CYS A 57 -1.28 -2.85 0.28
N ILE A 58 -1.91 -1.70 0.04
CA ILE A 58 -3.30 -1.44 0.40
C ILE A 58 -4.21 -2.41 -0.35
N TYR A 59 -4.09 -2.54 -1.67
CA TYR A 59 -4.90 -3.48 -2.44
C TYR A 59 -4.67 -4.93 -2.01
N LEU A 60 -3.42 -5.33 -1.76
CA LEU A 60 -3.10 -6.68 -1.26
C LEU A 60 -3.76 -6.96 0.09
N ARG A 61 -3.72 -5.99 1.01
CA ARG A 61 -4.35 -6.08 2.33
C ARG A 61 -5.88 -6.16 2.22
N SER A 62 -6.47 -5.50 1.23
CA SER A 62 -7.91 -5.62 0.89
C SER A 62 -8.28 -6.94 0.20
N GLY A 63 -7.34 -7.87 0.02
CA GLY A 63 -7.61 -9.19 -0.56
C GLY A 63 -7.55 -9.24 -2.10
N TYR A 64 -7.04 -8.21 -2.77
CA TYR A 64 -6.91 -8.23 -4.23
C TYR A 64 -5.76 -9.14 -4.66
N ASP A 65 -5.96 -9.86 -5.76
CA ASP A 65 -4.91 -10.65 -6.41
C ASP A 65 -4.07 -9.79 -7.38
N ALA A 66 -2.93 -10.33 -7.83
CA ALA A 66 -2.01 -9.60 -8.71
C ALA A 66 -2.67 -9.14 -10.03
N LYS A 67 -3.66 -9.89 -10.53
CA LYS A 67 -4.41 -9.57 -11.73
C LYS A 67 -5.33 -8.36 -11.51
N SER A 68 -6.07 -8.33 -10.41
CA SER A 68 -6.96 -7.23 -10.07
C SER A 68 -6.16 -5.97 -9.77
N ILE A 69 -5.04 -6.08 -9.04
CA ILE A 69 -4.12 -4.98 -8.77
C ILE A 69 -3.55 -4.40 -10.07
N ALA A 70 -3.16 -5.26 -11.01
CA ALA A 70 -2.67 -4.83 -12.32
C ALA A 70 -3.71 -4.01 -13.08
N SER A 71 -4.98 -4.44 -13.05
CA SER A 71 -6.08 -3.70 -13.66
C SER A 71 -6.35 -2.36 -12.97
N GLU A 72 -6.31 -2.30 -11.65
CA GLU A 72 -6.59 -1.08 -10.86
C GLU A 72 -5.48 -0.01 -11.02
N LEU A 73 -4.23 -0.46 -11.14
CA LEU A 73 -3.07 0.43 -11.24
C LEU A 73 -2.66 0.73 -12.70
N ASP A 74 -3.36 0.17 -13.68
CA ASP A 74 -2.99 0.20 -15.11
C ASP A 74 -1.54 -0.27 -15.34
N LEU A 75 -1.20 -1.39 -14.72
CA LEU A 75 0.11 -2.04 -14.79
C LEU A 75 -0.02 -3.44 -15.38
N SER A 76 1.09 -4.00 -15.85
CA SER A 76 1.14 -5.42 -16.17
C SER A 76 1.23 -6.27 -14.89
N ILE A 77 0.72 -7.50 -14.93
CA ILE A 77 0.85 -8.47 -13.83
C ILE A 77 2.32 -8.65 -13.41
N ARG A 78 3.23 -8.73 -14.40
CA ARG A 78 4.69 -8.78 -14.20
C ARG A 78 5.23 -7.59 -13.42
N SER A 79 4.69 -6.40 -13.67
CA SER A 79 5.06 -5.19 -12.92
C SER A 79 4.62 -5.29 -11.46
N VAL A 80 3.39 -5.75 -11.22
CA VAL A 80 2.88 -5.98 -9.85
C VAL A 80 3.72 -7.02 -9.11
N GLU A 81 4.07 -8.14 -9.75
CA GLU A 81 4.97 -9.15 -9.18
C GLU A 81 6.34 -8.55 -8.83
N SER A 82 6.90 -7.70 -9.70
CA SER A 82 8.15 -6.98 -9.44
C SER A 82 8.03 -6.04 -8.24
N HIS A 83 6.90 -5.32 -8.12
CA HIS A 83 6.61 -4.50 -6.93
C HIS A 83 6.56 -5.37 -5.67
N CYS A 84 5.82 -6.48 -5.67
CA CYS A 84 5.75 -7.41 -4.55
C CYS A 84 7.14 -7.94 -4.15
N PHE A 85 7.98 -8.31 -5.12
CA PHE A 85 9.34 -8.75 -4.85
C PHE A 85 10.19 -7.66 -4.18
N ARG A 86 10.14 -6.42 -4.71
CA ARG A 86 10.86 -5.28 -4.15
C ARG A 86 10.37 -4.93 -2.75
N ILE A 87 9.06 -5.00 -2.52
CA ILE A 87 8.44 -4.76 -1.22
C ILE A 87 8.91 -5.82 -0.21
N ARG A 88 8.88 -7.11 -0.57
CA ARG A 88 9.39 -8.18 0.30
C ARG A 88 10.84 -7.98 0.69
N LYS A 89 11.69 -7.55 -0.25
CA LYS A 89 13.10 -7.25 0.01
C LYS A 89 13.28 -6.04 0.94
N LYS A 90 12.46 -4.99 0.79
CA LYS A 90 12.48 -3.82 1.69
C LYS A 90 12.06 -4.20 3.11
N PHE A 91 11.05 -5.06 3.23
CA PHE A 91 10.53 -5.53 4.51
C PHE A 91 11.38 -6.62 5.17
N ASP A 92 12.48 -7.03 4.51
CA ASP A 92 13.36 -8.12 4.94
C ASP A 92 12.60 -9.41 5.31
N LEU A 93 11.58 -9.75 4.51
CA LEU A 93 10.75 -10.92 4.76
C LEU A 93 11.46 -12.20 4.33
N ASN A 94 11.43 -13.20 5.22
CA ASN A 94 11.87 -14.56 4.89
C ASN A 94 11.07 -15.11 3.69
N HIS A 95 11.72 -15.95 2.88
CA HIS A 95 11.13 -16.61 1.73
C HIS A 95 9.85 -17.38 2.05
N THR A 96 9.72 -17.90 3.28
CA THR A 96 8.55 -18.63 3.77
C THR A 96 7.36 -17.75 4.10
N ILE A 97 7.57 -16.43 4.29
CA ILE A 97 6.51 -15.49 4.67
C ILE A 97 5.90 -14.90 3.40
N ASN A 98 4.58 -15.10 3.25
CA ASN A 98 3.79 -14.47 2.20
C ASN A 98 3.57 -12.99 2.52
N LEU A 99 3.75 -12.12 1.51
CA LEU A 99 3.60 -10.67 1.68
C LEU A 99 2.19 -10.29 2.15
N ALA A 100 1.14 -10.92 1.62
CA ALA A 100 -0.24 -10.68 2.04
C ALA A 100 -0.41 -11.02 3.52
N THR A 101 0.06 -12.19 3.96
CA THR A 101 0.00 -12.63 5.36
C THR A 101 0.80 -11.72 6.28
N TYR A 102 1.92 -11.18 5.82
CA TYR A 102 2.65 -10.16 6.58
C TYR A 102 1.82 -8.88 6.71
N LEU A 103 1.22 -8.39 5.62
CA LEU A 103 0.36 -7.21 5.64
C LEU A 103 -0.83 -7.43 6.58
N TYR A 104 -1.57 -8.55 6.47
CA TYR A 104 -2.13 -9.40 7.55
C TYR A 104 -1.82 -9.02 9.02
N SER A 105 -0.56 -9.16 9.38
CA SER A 105 -0.12 -9.01 10.76
C SER A 105 0.04 -7.55 11.21
N ILE A 106 0.01 -6.59 10.30
CA ILE A 106 0.11 -5.16 10.63
C ILE A 106 -1.27 -4.67 11.03
N CYS A 107 -1.38 -4.24 12.28
CA CYS A 107 -2.54 -3.64 12.92
C CYS A 107 -2.07 -2.76 14.08
#